data_AF-A0AAV7Z0M2-F1
#
_entry.id   AF-A0AAV7Z0M2-F1
#
_cell.length_a   1.000
_cell.length_b   1.000
_cell.length_c   1.000
_cell.angle_alpha   90.00
_cell.angle_beta   90.00
_cell.angle_gamma   90.00
#
_symmetry.space_group_name_H-M   'P 1'
#
loop_
_entity.id
_entity.type
_entity.pdbx_description
1 polymer ?
#
loop_
_entity_poly.entity_id
_entity_poly.type
_entity_poly.pdbx_seq_one_letter_code
_entity_poly.pdbx_strand_id
1 'polypeptide(L)'
;MSQEQEKSLEKEKKQEENEENEENEEKEEKSTKEEVLVEGFVHKQNSREKQIKKKNGKQWKKRYFKLFPDRLQYSIKEDSKILGSMNLYKYQCFPKEEVTDRFILRLFKPTEKSLFLEFENEDTMDIWKNHFKTAITNCSKKAFLENQEETKKHCIAYLKTGWLFKQGVKGLFKKKWKRRFFVLKSKDLTLNYFATEKYEGQPKGKILLSDVKSVGKAIFNDEPFGLTVGIFSTKRIYKIAADSAKERDSWIVIIQDNSENLEK
;
A
#
# COMPACT_ATOMS: atom_id res chain seq x y z
N MET A 1 -32.72 -38.03 19.11
CA MET A 1 -31.38 -38.53 19.47
C MET A 1 -31.27 -38.52 20.98
N SER A 2 -30.63 -39.53 21.59
CA SER A 2 -30.52 -39.57 23.05
C SER A 2 -29.53 -38.51 23.55
N GLN A 3 -29.69 -38.03 24.78
CA GLN A 3 -28.79 -37.05 25.40
C GLN A 3 -27.32 -37.53 25.46
N GLU A 4 -27.07 -38.84 25.32
CA GLU A 4 -25.73 -39.40 25.21
C GLU A 4 -25.10 -39.20 23.83
N GLN A 5 -25.90 -39.20 22.76
CA GLN A 5 -25.40 -38.99 21.39
C GLN A 5 -24.94 -37.54 21.17
N GLU A 6 -25.65 -36.55 21.74
CA GLU A 6 -25.24 -35.14 21.66
C GLU A 6 -23.95 -34.87 22.43
N LYS A 7 -23.75 -35.49 23.60
CA LYS A 7 -22.51 -35.37 24.38
C LYS A 7 -21.31 -36.03 23.71
N SER A 8 -21.52 -37.07 22.91
CA SER A 8 -20.45 -37.72 22.14
C SER A 8 -19.98 -36.82 20.99
N LEU A 9 -20.92 -36.26 20.23
CA LEU A 9 -20.64 -35.34 19.11
C LEU A 9 -19.94 -34.05 19.57
N GLU A 10 -20.29 -33.54 20.76
CA GLU A 10 -19.66 -32.34 21.31
C GLU A 10 -18.23 -32.60 21.83
N LYS A 11 -17.91 -33.85 22.21
CA LYS A 11 -16.54 -34.25 22.59
C LYS A 11 -15.65 -34.43 21.37
N GLU A 12 -16.15 -35.06 20.31
CA GLU A 12 -15.39 -35.22 19.05
C GLU A 12 -15.07 -33.87 18.42
N LYS A 13 -16.03 -32.93 18.38
CA LYS A 13 -15.77 -31.56 17.87
C LYS A 13 -14.71 -30.81 18.67
N LYS A 14 -14.68 -30.95 19.99
CA LYS A 14 -13.66 -30.31 20.84
C LYS A 14 -12.29 -30.95 20.69
N GLN A 15 -12.24 -32.22 20.33
CA GLN A 15 -10.99 -32.93 20.09
C GLN A 15 -10.43 -32.56 18.71
N GLU A 16 -11.27 -32.48 17.68
CA GLU A 16 -10.89 -31.97 16.35
C GLU A 16 -10.45 -30.50 16.39
N GLU A 17 -11.15 -29.62 17.13
CA GLU A 17 -10.72 -28.22 17.31
C GLU A 17 -9.38 -28.09 18.06
N ASN A 18 -9.06 -29.01 18.97
CA ASN A 18 -7.77 -28.99 19.68
C ASN A 18 -6.63 -29.51 18.80
N GLU A 19 -6.85 -30.58 18.03
CA GLU A 19 -5.85 -31.13 17.10
C GLU A 19 -5.57 -30.14 15.95
N GLU A 20 -6.59 -29.41 15.47
CA GLU A 20 -6.43 -28.38 14.44
C GLU A 20 -5.73 -27.11 14.99
N ASN A 21 -5.89 -26.80 16.28
CA ASN A 21 -5.16 -25.72 16.95
C ASN A 21 -3.70 -26.10 17.23
N GLU A 22 -3.40 -27.32 17.66
CA GLU A 22 -2.03 -27.81 17.86
C GLU A 22 -1.26 -27.91 16.51
N GLU A 23 -1.92 -28.35 15.43
CA GLU A 23 -1.31 -28.32 14.09
C GLU A 23 -1.07 -26.90 13.57
N ASN A 24 -1.92 -25.93 13.93
CA ASN A 24 -1.74 -24.53 13.56
C ASN A 24 -0.65 -23.85 14.40
N GLU A 25 -0.53 -24.19 15.69
CA GLU A 25 0.58 -23.76 16.54
C GLU A 25 1.91 -24.37 16.08
N GLU A 26 1.97 -25.65 15.68
CA GLU A 26 3.18 -26.24 15.08
C GLU A 26 3.51 -25.65 13.68
N LYS A 27 2.51 -25.22 12.91
CA LYS A 27 2.72 -24.52 11.62
C LYS A 27 3.15 -23.06 11.82
N GLU A 28 2.72 -22.38 12.88
CA GLU A 28 3.20 -21.04 13.27
C GLU A 28 4.57 -21.08 13.96
N GLU A 29 4.89 -22.14 14.71
CA GLU A 29 6.19 -22.34 15.38
C GLU A 29 7.27 -22.86 14.42
N LYS A 30 6.87 -23.37 13.25
CA LYS A 30 7.70 -23.41 12.03
C LYS A 30 7.87 -22.03 11.37
N SER A 31 7.73 -20.97 12.17
CA SER A 31 8.29 -19.63 12.02
C SER A 31 9.61 -19.65 11.25
N THR A 32 9.48 -19.47 9.93
CA THR A 32 10.45 -18.91 8.99
C THR A 32 11.75 -18.47 9.66
N LYS A 33 12.78 -19.32 9.65
CA LYS A 33 14.16 -18.82 9.79
C LYS A 33 14.35 -17.83 8.65
N GLU A 34 14.32 -16.55 8.97
CA GLU A 34 14.47 -15.47 7.99
C GLU A 34 15.78 -15.69 7.23
N GLU A 35 15.69 -15.82 5.90
CA GLU A 35 16.84 -16.08 5.05
C GLU A 35 17.85 -14.94 5.18
N VAL A 36 19.04 -15.23 5.72
CA VAL A 36 20.17 -14.32 5.75
C VAL A 36 20.99 -14.56 4.48
N LEU A 37 21.09 -13.55 3.62
CA LEU A 37 21.83 -13.63 2.36
C LEU A 37 23.34 -13.62 2.59
N VAL A 38 23.81 -12.78 3.51
CA VAL A 38 25.21 -12.69 3.94
C VAL A 38 25.28 -11.98 5.30
N GLU A 39 26.23 -12.40 6.13
CA GLU A 39 26.49 -11.77 7.42
C GLU A 39 27.98 -11.74 7.76
N GLY A 40 28.35 -10.88 8.71
CA GLY A 40 29.72 -10.77 9.18
C GLY A 40 30.08 -9.38 9.69
N PHE A 41 31.30 -9.26 10.21
CA PHE A 41 31.81 -7.98 10.69
C PHE A 41 32.26 -7.06 9.56
N VAL A 42 31.70 -5.86 9.51
CA VAL A 42 32.03 -4.82 8.52
C VAL A 42 32.28 -3.50 9.24
N HIS A 43 33.24 -2.71 8.76
CA HIS A 43 33.45 -1.36 9.27
C HIS A 43 32.49 -0.40 8.60
N LYS A 44 31.70 0.34 9.39
CA LYS A 44 30.72 1.29 8.87
C LYS A 44 31.05 2.74 9.18
N GLN A 45 30.64 3.63 8.28
CA GLN A 45 30.59 5.07 8.50
C GLN A 45 29.33 5.66 7.86
N ASN A 46 28.61 6.53 8.59
CA ASN A 46 27.48 7.28 8.04
C ASN A 46 27.94 8.71 7.73
N SER A 47 27.64 9.25 6.54
CA SER A 47 27.96 10.64 6.18
C SER A 47 26.82 11.32 5.41
N ARG A 48 26.64 12.62 5.65
CA ARG A 48 25.80 13.50 4.80
C ARG A 48 26.58 14.00 3.58
N GLU A 49 27.90 14.10 3.70
CA GLU A 49 28.79 14.46 2.61
C GLU A 49 28.96 13.27 1.66
N LYS A 50 29.14 13.51 0.35
CA LYS A 50 29.43 12.46 -0.64
C LYS A 50 30.80 11.79 -0.42
N GLN A 51 31.60 12.32 0.52
CA GLN A 51 32.98 11.91 0.78
C GLN A 51 33.13 11.16 2.12
N ILE A 52 34.22 10.40 2.23
CA ILE A 52 34.60 9.61 3.41
C ILE A 52 35.44 10.48 4.33
N LYS A 53 35.15 10.50 5.64
CA LYS A 53 36.05 11.16 6.60
C LYS A 53 37.24 10.23 6.93
N LYS A 54 38.43 10.80 7.04
CA LYS A 54 39.67 10.08 7.39
C LYS A 54 39.50 9.34 8.73
N LYS A 55 40.15 8.18 8.86
CA LYS A 55 40.08 7.32 10.06
C LYS A 55 40.44 8.06 11.36
N ASN A 56 41.26 9.12 11.26
CA ASN A 56 41.76 9.92 12.38
C ASN A 56 40.80 11.02 12.87
N GLY A 57 39.58 11.13 12.32
CA GLY A 57 38.52 12.02 12.81
C GLY A 57 37.14 11.36 12.75
N LYS A 58 36.69 10.77 13.87
CA LYS A 58 35.36 10.12 14.16
C LYS A 58 34.55 9.59 12.95
N GLN A 59 34.17 8.31 12.86
CA GLN A 59 34.53 7.09 13.60
C GLN A 59 34.02 5.93 12.73
N TRP A 60 34.92 5.26 12.02
CA TRP A 60 34.61 3.95 11.45
C TRP A 60 34.30 3.00 12.62
N LYS A 61 33.19 2.29 12.55
CA LYS A 61 32.71 1.41 13.62
C LYS A 61 32.61 -0.01 13.09
N LYS A 62 33.34 -0.95 13.68
CA LYS A 62 33.16 -2.38 13.40
C LYS A 62 31.79 -2.81 13.94
N ARG A 63 30.95 -3.41 13.10
CA ARG A 63 29.61 -3.90 13.46
C ARG A 63 29.37 -5.24 12.79
N TYR A 64 28.60 -6.11 13.44
CA TYR A 64 28.14 -7.33 12.81
C TYR A 64 26.90 -6.98 11.99
N PHE A 65 26.93 -7.24 10.70
CA PHE A 65 25.83 -6.97 9.77
C PHE A 65 25.16 -8.28 9.37
N LYS A 66 23.84 -8.24 9.19
CA LYS A 66 23.06 -9.29 8.55
C LYS A 66 22.27 -8.66 7.40
N LEU A 67 22.49 -9.14 6.18
CA LEU A 67 21.74 -8.73 5.00
C LEU A 67 20.64 -9.76 4.72
N PHE A 68 19.40 -9.30 4.69
CA PHE A 68 18.22 -10.08 4.34
C PHE A 68 17.74 -9.68 2.93
N PRO A 69 16.82 -10.45 2.33
CA PRO A 69 16.22 -10.11 1.04
C PRO A 69 15.59 -8.71 0.95
N ASP A 70 15.15 -8.12 2.07
CA ASP A 70 14.44 -6.85 2.08
C ASP A 70 15.06 -5.74 2.96
N ARG A 71 16.10 -6.04 3.72
CA ARG A 71 16.69 -5.10 4.68
C ARG A 71 18.12 -5.44 5.04
N LEU A 72 18.82 -4.46 5.57
CA LEU A 72 20.11 -4.62 6.23
C LEU A 72 19.96 -4.31 7.72
N GLN A 73 20.49 -5.17 8.57
CA GLN A 73 20.53 -4.97 10.02
C GLN A 73 21.97 -4.99 10.51
N TYR A 74 22.22 -4.32 11.64
CA TYR A 74 23.50 -4.42 12.31
C TYR A 74 23.42 -4.28 13.83
N SER A 75 24.36 -4.93 14.49
CA SER A 75 24.49 -5.02 15.94
C SER A 75 25.96 -4.83 16.34
N ILE A 76 26.25 -4.84 17.65
CA ILE A 76 27.65 -4.72 18.12
C ILE A 76 28.39 -6.05 17.92
N LYS A 77 27.71 -7.16 18.21
CA LYS A 77 28.13 -8.56 18.08
C LYS A 77 27.00 -9.38 17.45
N GLU A 78 27.34 -10.51 16.85
CA GLU A 78 26.44 -11.44 16.15
C GLU A 78 25.05 -11.58 16.79
N ASP A 79 24.98 -12.01 18.06
CA ASP A 79 23.72 -12.26 18.77
C ASP A 79 23.36 -11.16 19.78
N SER A 80 23.77 -9.93 19.50
CA SER A 80 23.43 -8.78 20.34
C SER A 80 22.26 -7.97 19.77
N LYS A 81 21.68 -7.13 20.63
CA LYS A 81 20.61 -6.20 20.26
C LYS A 81 20.92 -5.46 18.95
N ILE A 82 19.94 -5.47 18.05
CA ILE A 82 19.98 -4.71 16.80
C ILE A 82 20.11 -3.21 17.11
N LEU A 83 21.16 -2.59 16.59
CA LEU A 83 21.42 -1.15 16.72
C LEU A 83 20.83 -0.34 15.56
N GLY A 84 20.61 -0.97 14.42
CA GLY A 84 19.98 -0.35 13.28
C GLY A 84 19.44 -1.38 12.31
N SER A 85 18.32 -1.01 11.69
CA SER A 85 17.66 -1.76 10.62
C SER A 85 17.32 -0.76 9.53
N MET A 86 17.53 -1.13 8.27
CA MET A 86 17.20 -0.28 7.13
C MET A 86 16.59 -1.11 6.00
N ASN A 87 15.43 -0.66 5.51
CA ASN A 87 14.82 -1.18 4.30
C ASN A 87 15.60 -0.66 3.08
N LEU A 88 15.94 -1.56 2.15
CA LEU A 88 16.81 -1.23 1.01
C LEU A 88 16.06 -0.70 -0.22
N TYR A 89 14.76 -0.42 -0.10
CA TYR A 89 13.97 0.18 -1.17
C TYR A 89 14.54 1.54 -1.60
N LYS A 90 14.76 1.67 -2.90
CA LYS A 90 15.38 2.84 -3.57
C LYS A 90 16.83 3.15 -3.16
N TYR A 91 17.48 2.24 -2.43
CA TYR A 91 18.92 2.35 -2.24
C TYR A 91 19.66 2.00 -3.53
N GLN A 92 20.84 2.58 -3.69
CA GLN A 92 21.83 2.23 -4.70
C GLN A 92 23.08 1.72 -3.98
N CYS A 93 23.72 0.71 -4.54
CA CYS A 93 24.97 0.15 -4.03
C CYS A 93 26.03 0.18 -5.12
N PHE A 94 27.15 0.83 -4.86
CA PHE A 94 28.28 0.89 -5.79
C PHE A 94 29.62 0.93 -5.05
N PRO A 95 30.68 0.35 -5.63
CA PRO A 95 32.03 0.51 -5.11
C PRO A 95 32.41 1.99 -5.17
N LYS A 96 33.26 2.42 -4.24
CA LYS A 96 33.78 3.77 -4.28
C LYS A 96 35.01 3.81 -5.20
N GLU A 97 34.89 4.54 -6.30
CA GLU A 97 35.91 4.63 -7.37
C GLU A 97 37.11 5.56 -7.03
N GLU A 98 37.11 6.21 -5.87
CA GLU A 98 38.22 7.09 -5.49
C GLU A 98 39.48 6.27 -5.13
N VAL A 99 40.64 6.78 -5.54
CA VAL A 99 42.01 6.24 -5.34
C VAL A 99 42.29 5.94 -3.86
N THR A 100 41.81 4.80 -3.39
CA THR A 100 42.12 4.25 -2.08
C THR A 100 42.30 2.75 -2.25
N ASP A 101 43.37 2.18 -1.71
CA ASP A 101 43.59 0.72 -1.64
C ASP A 101 42.60 0.05 -0.64
N ARG A 102 41.36 0.52 -0.58
CA ARG A 102 40.34 0.11 0.39
C ARG A 102 39.11 -0.40 -0.33
N PHE A 103 38.59 -1.54 0.13
CA PHE A 103 37.43 -2.20 -0.43
C PHE A 103 36.16 -1.62 0.19
N ILE A 104 35.59 -0.57 -0.43
CA ILE A 104 34.49 0.20 0.15
C ILE A 104 33.26 0.21 -0.76
N LEU A 105 32.12 -0.23 -0.21
CA LEU A 105 30.80 -0.01 -0.82
C LEU A 105 30.12 1.21 -0.22
N ARG A 106 29.41 1.95 -1.08
CA ARG A 106 28.51 3.01 -0.68
C ARG A 106 27.07 2.59 -0.92
N LEU A 107 26.28 2.56 0.16
CA LEU A 107 24.83 2.52 0.11
C LEU A 107 24.29 3.95 0.16
N PHE A 108 23.57 4.33 -0.91
CA PHE A 108 23.07 5.68 -1.10
C PHE A 108 21.58 5.70 -1.41
N LYS A 109 20.86 6.60 -0.76
CA LYS A 109 19.49 7.00 -1.09
C LYS A 109 19.39 8.52 -0.94
N PRO A 110 18.88 9.27 -1.93
CA PRO A 110 18.96 10.75 -1.93
C PRO A 110 18.41 11.43 -0.67
N THR A 111 17.41 10.83 -0.04
CA THR A 111 16.74 11.36 1.15
C THR A 111 17.44 11.01 2.46
N GLU A 112 18.52 10.22 2.44
CA GLU A 112 19.14 9.62 3.62
C GLU A 112 20.67 9.82 3.64
N LYS A 113 21.28 9.62 4.82
CA LYS A 113 22.75 9.65 4.96
C LYS A 113 23.33 8.46 4.20
N SER A 114 24.43 8.67 3.46
CA SER A 114 25.15 7.56 2.84
C SER A 114 25.77 6.68 3.93
N LEU A 115 25.65 5.36 3.76
CA LEU A 115 26.33 4.35 4.57
C LEU A 115 27.50 3.81 3.76
N PHE A 116 28.71 4.00 4.28
CA PHE A 116 29.93 3.42 3.74
C PHE A 116 30.29 2.18 4.52
N LEU A 117 30.62 1.11 3.81
CA LEU A 117 30.99 -0.20 4.33
C LEU A 117 32.36 -0.57 3.81
N GLU A 118 33.32 -0.76 4.70
CA GLU A 118 34.68 -1.20 4.37
C GLU A 118 34.83 -2.68 4.71
N PHE A 119 35.36 -3.41 3.73
CA PHE A 119 35.61 -4.84 3.74
C PHE A 119 37.12 -5.12 3.81
N GLU A 120 37.46 -6.35 4.19
CA GLU A 120 38.85 -6.77 4.37
C GLU A 120 39.57 -6.94 3.03
N ASN A 121 38.86 -7.43 2.02
CA ASN A 121 39.39 -7.73 0.69
C ASN A 121 38.31 -7.52 -0.38
N GLU A 122 38.74 -7.59 -1.64
CA GLU A 122 37.87 -7.44 -2.81
C GLU A 122 36.80 -8.54 -2.89
N ASP A 123 37.17 -9.80 -2.62
CA ASP A 123 36.26 -10.94 -2.69
C ASP A 123 35.07 -10.77 -1.75
N THR A 124 35.34 -10.43 -0.48
CA THR A 124 34.29 -10.16 0.51
C THR A 124 33.43 -8.96 0.09
N MET A 125 34.04 -7.89 -0.41
CA MET A 125 33.28 -6.74 -0.93
C MET A 125 32.35 -7.13 -2.08
N ASP A 126 32.82 -7.94 -3.03
CA ASP A 126 32.04 -8.34 -4.20
C ASP A 126 30.91 -9.32 -3.86
N ILE A 127 31.13 -10.25 -2.91
CA ILE A 127 30.06 -11.08 -2.34
C ILE A 127 28.95 -10.18 -1.79
N TRP A 128 29.30 -9.24 -0.90
CA TRP A 128 28.34 -8.33 -0.29
C TRP A 128 27.63 -7.46 -1.34
N LYS A 129 28.36 -6.92 -2.31
CA LYS A 129 27.82 -6.12 -3.42
C LYS A 129 26.79 -6.88 -4.23
N ASN A 130 27.03 -8.16 -4.53
CA ASN A 130 26.09 -8.98 -5.28
C ASN A 130 24.82 -9.25 -4.48
N HIS A 131 24.94 -9.60 -3.19
CA HIS A 131 23.75 -9.74 -2.34
C HIS A 131 22.99 -8.42 -2.15
N PHE A 132 23.68 -7.28 -2.07
CA PHE A 132 23.02 -5.97 -2.03
C PHE A 132 22.23 -5.68 -3.31
N LYS A 133 22.80 -5.98 -4.48
CA LYS A 133 22.08 -5.83 -5.76
C LYS A 133 20.79 -6.67 -5.77
N THR A 134 20.87 -7.92 -5.31
CA THR A 134 19.71 -8.80 -5.18
C THR A 134 18.67 -8.23 -4.21
N ALA A 135 19.07 -7.85 -2.99
CA ALA A 135 18.16 -7.33 -1.98
C ALA A 135 17.49 -6.01 -2.39
N ILE A 136 18.24 -5.08 -3.00
CA ILE A 136 17.70 -3.82 -3.53
C ILE A 136 16.67 -4.10 -4.65
N THR A 137 16.97 -5.04 -5.53
CA THR A 137 16.06 -5.46 -6.61
C THR A 137 14.79 -6.08 -6.04
N ASN A 138 14.92 -6.96 -5.04
CA ASN A 138 13.79 -7.57 -4.35
C ASN A 138 12.90 -6.55 -3.66
N CYS A 139 13.48 -5.59 -2.93
CA CYS A 139 12.73 -4.47 -2.34
C CYS A 139 11.94 -3.70 -3.39
N SER A 140 12.55 -3.43 -4.55
CA SER A 140 11.94 -2.68 -5.63
C SER A 140 10.80 -3.46 -6.29
N LYS A 141 11.00 -4.76 -6.52
CA LYS A 141 9.98 -5.68 -7.05
C LYS A 141 8.82 -5.84 -6.08
N LYS A 142 9.09 -6.04 -4.79
CA LYS A 142 8.06 -6.15 -3.75
C LYS A 142 7.18 -4.90 -3.72
N ALA A 143 7.78 -3.71 -3.64
CA ALA A 143 7.03 -2.46 -3.67
C ALA A 143 6.21 -2.28 -4.97
N PHE A 144 6.73 -2.73 -6.12
CA PHE A 144 5.98 -2.70 -7.37
C PHE A 144 4.76 -3.63 -7.34
N LEU A 145 4.94 -4.87 -6.88
CA LEU A 145 3.87 -5.86 -6.77
C LEU A 145 2.80 -5.44 -5.77
N GLU A 146 3.19 -4.90 -4.61
CA GLU A 146 2.25 -4.36 -3.61
C GLU A 146 1.37 -3.24 -4.21
N ASN A 147 1.97 -2.31 -4.96
CA ASN A 147 1.22 -1.25 -5.64
C ASN A 147 0.27 -1.81 -6.73
N GLN A 148 0.70 -2.85 -7.46
CA GLN A 148 -0.17 -3.50 -8.45
C GLN A 148 -1.34 -4.22 -7.80
N GLU A 149 -1.10 -4.93 -6.70
CA GLU A 149 -2.17 -5.59 -5.94
C GLU A 149 -3.14 -4.57 -5.36
N GLU A 150 -2.67 -3.46 -4.81
CA GLU A 150 -3.53 -2.40 -4.29
C GLU A 150 -4.37 -1.77 -5.41
N THR A 151 -3.76 -1.49 -6.56
CA THR A 151 -4.47 -1.00 -7.75
C THR A 151 -5.50 -2.02 -8.23
N LYS A 152 -5.15 -3.31 -8.29
CA LYS A 152 -6.07 -4.38 -8.70
C LYS A 152 -7.23 -4.53 -7.72
N LYS A 153 -6.96 -4.50 -6.40
CA LYS A 153 -7.98 -4.47 -5.34
C LYS A 153 -8.89 -3.26 -5.52
N HIS A 154 -8.34 -2.08 -5.83
CA HIS A 154 -9.11 -0.87 -6.09
C HIS A 154 -10.01 -1.04 -7.33
N CYS A 155 -9.49 -1.53 -8.45
CA CYS A 155 -10.27 -1.76 -9.67
C CYS A 155 -11.35 -2.85 -9.50
N ILE A 156 -11.12 -3.85 -8.65
CA ILE A 156 -12.13 -4.88 -8.34
C ILE A 156 -13.19 -4.32 -7.39
N ALA A 157 -12.83 -3.47 -6.43
CA ALA A 157 -13.74 -2.91 -5.43
C ALA A 157 -14.62 -1.76 -5.96
N TYR A 158 -14.18 -1.06 -7.01
CA TYR A 158 -14.83 0.13 -7.53
C TYR A 158 -15.00 0.06 -9.05
N LEU A 159 -16.23 0.29 -9.52
CA LEU A 159 -16.54 0.34 -10.94
C LEU A 159 -16.07 1.67 -11.56
N LYS A 160 -16.14 2.76 -10.79
CA LYS A 160 -15.66 4.08 -11.21
C LYS A 160 -15.40 4.99 -10.02
N THR A 161 -14.33 5.77 -10.09
CA THR A 161 -14.03 6.85 -9.13
C THR A 161 -13.69 8.13 -9.88
N GLY A 162 -13.82 9.28 -9.22
CA GLY A 162 -13.48 10.56 -9.85
C GLY A 162 -14.06 11.77 -9.13
N TRP A 163 -13.49 12.94 -9.40
CA TRP A 163 -13.97 14.20 -8.87
C TRP A 163 -15.16 14.70 -9.68
N LEU A 164 -16.25 15.04 -9.00
CA LEU A 164 -17.42 15.69 -9.60
C LEU A 164 -17.89 16.85 -8.73
N PHE A 165 -18.55 17.82 -9.34
CA PHE A 165 -19.28 18.85 -8.62
C PHE A 165 -20.69 18.35 -8.31
N LYS A 166 -21.19 18.64 -7.11
CA LYS A 166 -22.60 18.41 -6.76
C LYS A 166 -23.25 19.64 -6.19
N GLN A 167 -24.53 19.84 -6.52
CA GLN A 167 -25.32 20.91 -5.91
C GLN A 167 -25.93 20.45 -4.56
N GLY A 168 -25.96 21.35 -3.58
CA GLY A 168 -26.68 21.13 -2.31
C GLY A 168 -28.20 21.26 -2.46
N VAL A 169 -28.98 20.63 -1.56
CA VAL A 169 -30.43 20.42 -1.78
C VAL A 169 -31.35 21.53 -1.23
N LYS A 170 -31.00 22.29 -0.17
CA LYS A 170 -31.60 23.57 0.30
C LYS A 170 -31.09 23.88 1.74
N GLY A 171 -31.03 25.16 2.11
CA GLY A 171 -30.55 25.72 3.41
C GLY A 171 -30.13 27.21 3.28
N LEU A 172 -29.76 27.92 4.35
CA LEU A 172 -29.39 29.37 4.28
C LEU A 172 -28.27 29.70 3.26
N PHE A 173 -27.41 28.73 2.93
CA PHE A 173 -26.30 28.85 1.96
C PHE A 173 -26.58 28.11 0.62
N LYS A 174 -27.83 28.20 0.15
CA LYS A 174 -28.42 27.51 -1.03
C LYS A 174 -27.55 27.60 -2.31
N LYS A 175 -27.60 26.53 -3.11
CA LYS A 175 -27.19 26.43 -4.53
C LYS A 175 -25.69 26.42 -4.89
N LYS A 176 -24.75 26.44 -3.93
CA LYS A 176 -23.33 26.31 -4.28
C LYS A 176 -22.96 24.88 -4.73
N TRP A 177 -22.24 24.79 -5.84
CA TRP A 177 -21.55 23.59 -6.27
C TRP A 177 -20.43 23.25 -5.28
N LYS A 178 -20.30 21.96 -4.96
CA LYS A 178 -19.24 21.46 -4.09
C LYS A 178 -18.52 20.33 -4.81
N ARG A 179 -17.21 20.46 -4.97
CA ARG A 179 -16.34 19.39 -5.48
C ARG A 179 -16.29 18.24 -4.48
N ARG A 180 -16.59 17.03 -4.92
CA ARG A 180 -16.60 15.81 -4.10
C ARG A 180 -15.99 14.67 -4.90
N PHE A 181 -15.27 13.79 -4.22
CA PHE A 181 -14.74 12.59 -4.82
C PHE A 181 -15.81 11.50 -4.79
N PHE A 182 -16.33 11.12 -5.94
CA PHE A 182 -17.35 10.10 -6.09
C PHE A 182 -16.70 8.73 -6.28
N VAL A 183 -17.29 7.72 -5.65
CA VAL A 183 -16.82 6.34 -5.65
C VAL A 183 -18.03 5.44 -5.85
N LEU A 184 -18.09 4.80 -7.02
CA LEU A 184 -19.06 3.75 -7.32
C LEU A 184 -18.46 2.39 -6.97
N LYS A 185 -19.00 1.74 -5.94
CA LYS A 185 -18.56 0.42 -5.47
C LYS A 185 -19.19 -0.70 -6.29
N SER A 186 -18.39 -1.72 -6.63
CA SER A 186 -18.85 -2.91 -7.33
C SER A 186 -19.66 -3.84 -6.43
N LYS A 187 -19.26 -4.01 -5.17
CA LYS A 187 -19.84 -5.01 -4.24
C LYS A 187 -21.29 -4.72 -3.84
N ASP A 188 -21.60 -3.47 -3.50
CA ASP A 188 -22.92 -3.08 -3.00
C ASP A 188 -23.66 -2.12 -3.95
N LEU A 189 -23.09 -1.82 -5.12
CA LEU A 189 -23.64 -0.90 -6.11
C LEU A 189 -24.05 0.44 -5.51
N THR A 190 -23.16 0.98 -4.67
CA THR A 190 -23.37 2.29 -4.03
C THR A 190 -22.45 3.35 -4.59
N LEU A 191 -23.04 4.49 -4.95
CA LEU A 191 -22.34 5.71 -5.33
C LEU A 191 -22.18 6.60 -4.10
N ASN A 192 -21.01 6.55 -3.49
CA ASN A 192 -20.64 7.36 -2.33
C ASN A 192 -19.90 8.62 -2.77
N TYR A 193 -19.95 9.69 -1.97
CA TYR A 193 -19.14 10.88 -2.23
C TYR A 193 -18.48 11.46 -0.99
N PHE A 194 -17.22 11.85 -1.13
CA PHE A 194 -16.32 12.27 -0.05
C PHE A 194 -15.81 13.69 -0.25
N ALA A 195 -15.33 14.31 0.83
CA ALA A 195 -14.70 15.63 0.76
C ALA A 195 -13.27 15.57 0.20
N THR A 196 -12.62 14.41 0.31
CA THR A 196 -11.24 14.15 -0.12
C THR A 196 -11.16 12.87 -0.94
N GLU A 197 -10.11 12.75 -1.74
CA GLU A 197 -9.84 11.59 -2.60
C GLU A 197 -9.38 10.37 -1.82
N LYS A 198 -8.82 10.54 -0.62
CA LYS A 198 -8.37 9.41 0.21
C LYS A 198 -9.51 8.48 0.64
N TYR A 199 -10.78 8.89 0.50
CA TYR A 199 -11.98 8.17 0.95
C TYR A 199 -11.90 7.57 2.37
N GLU A 200 -10.95 8.06 3.18
CA GLU A 200 -10.74 7.76 4.57
C GLU A 200 -11.85 8.45 5.38
N GLY A 201 -12.72 7.66 6.00
CA GLY A 201 -13.79 8.14 6.88
C GLY A 201 -15.21 8.02 6.30
N GLN A 202 -16.18 8.61 6.98
CA GLN A 202 -17.59 8.50 6.62
C GLN A 202 -17.93 9.30 5.34
N PRO A 203 -18.68 8.72 4.39
CA PRO A 203 -19.11 9.41 3.19
C PRO A 203 -19.98 10.63 3.55
N LYS A 204 -19.84 11.72 2.79
CA LYS A 204 -20.70 12.90 2.92
C LYS A 204 -22.11 12.66 2.37
N GLY A 205 -22.28 11.58 1.62
CA GLY A 205 -23.56 10.98 1.32
C GLY A 205 -23.40 9.78 0.40
N LYS A 206 -24.52 9.08 0.23
CA LYS A 206 -24.62 7.78 -0.43
C LYS A 206 -25.85 7.81 -1.33
N ILE A 207 -25.70 7.23 -2.51
CA ILE A 207 -26.79 6.94 -3.45
C ILE A 207 -26.73 5.43 -3.70
N LEU A 208 -27.83 4.74 -3.47
CA LEU A 208 -27.95 3.32 -3.80
C LEU A 208 -28.46 3.21 -5.23
N LEU A 209 -27.74 2.50 -6.10
CA LEU A 209 -28.12 2.39 -7.52
C LEU A 209 -29.46 1.69 -7.72
N SER A 210 -29.82 0.75 -6.84
CA SER A 210 -31.13 0.08 -6.85
C SER A 210 -32.32 1.02 -6.62
N ASP A 211 -32.07 2.24 -6.16
CA ASP A 211 -33.09 3.25 -5.89
C ASP A 211 -33.02 4.41 -6.91
N VAL A 212 -32.16 4.28 -7.93
CA VAL A 212 -32.07 5.24 -9.02
C VAL A 212 -33.19 4.96 -10.01
N LYS A 213 -34.06 5.96 -10.18
CA LYS A 213 -35.18 5.93 -11.13
C LYS A 213 -34.80 6.46 -12.50
N SER A 214 -33.91 7.45 -12.55
CA SER A 214 -33.54 8.11 -13.79
C SER A 214 -32.15 8.71 -13.73
N VAL A 215 -31.45 8.66 -14.85
CA VAL A 215 -30.15 9.30 -15.06
C VAL A 215 -30.19 9.97 -16.42
N GLY A 216 -29.67 11.20 -16.52
CA GLY A 216 -29.68 11.92 -17.79
C GLY A 216 -28.73 13.10 -17.83
N LYS A 217 -28.34 13.50 -19.05
CA LYS A 217 -27.56 14.72 -19.28
C LYS A 217 -28.38 15.94 -18.87
N ALA A 218 -27.70 16.92 -18.30
CA ALA A 218 -28.27 18.20 -17.93
C ALA A 218 -27.28 19.33 -18.20
N ILE A 219 -27.79 20.51 -18.50
CA ILE A 219 -26.99 21.72 -18.58
C ILE A 219 -27.44 22.62 -17.43
N PHE A 220 -26.48 23.08 -16.62
CA PHE A 220 -26.73 24.06 -15.58
C PHE A 220 -25.95 25.33 -15.91
N ASN A 221 -26.44 26.50 -15.48
CA ASN A 221 -25.90 27.81 -15.87
C ASN A 221 -24.37 27.93 -15.72
N ASP A 222 -23.80 27.34 -14.66
CA ASP A 222 -22.36 27.39 -14.37
C ASP A 222 -21.61 26.08 -14.70
N GLU A 223 -22.34 25.04 -15.13
CA GLU A 223 -21.79 23.68 -15.27
C GLU A 223 -22.37 23.01 -16.54
N PRO A 224 -21.69 23.16 -17.70
CA PRO A 224 -22.20 22.67 -18.99
C PRO A 224 -22.16 21.14 -19.12
N PHE A 225 -21.37 20.45 -18.29
CA PHE A 225 -21.23 19.00 -18.31
C PHE A 225 -21.99 18.35 -17.14
N GLY A 226 -23.23 18.80 -16.94
CA GLY A 226 -24.12 18.33 -15.89
C GLY A 226 -24.78 16.98 -16.17
N LEU A 227 -25.15 16.27 -15.12
CA LEU A 227 -26.09 15.15 -15.13
C LEU A 227 -27.05 15.25 -13.94
N THR A 228 -28.22 14.62 -14.09
CA THR A 228 -29.17 14.42 -13.00
C THR A 228 -29.31 12.96 -12.66
N VAL A 229 -29.37 12.64 -11.37
CA VAL A 229 -29.72 11.30 -10.85
C VAL A 229 -30.97 11.42 -9.99
N GLY A 230 -32.09 10.91 -10.48
CA GLY A 230 -33.38 10.89 -9.78
C GLY A 230 -33.52 9.64 -8.93
N ILE A 231 -33.92 9.81 -7.67
CA ILE A 231 -34.11 8.72 -6.72
C ILE A 231 -35.60 8.40 -6.56
N PHE A 232 -35.97 7.13 -6.62
CA PHE A 232 -37.35 6.67 -6.52
C PHE A 232 -37.93 6.93 -5.12
N SER A 233 -37.31 6.39 -4.07
CA SER A 233 -37.83 6.40 -2.70
C SER A 233 -38.03 7.82 -2.13
N THR A 234 -37.07 8.70 -2.35
CA THR A 234 -37.04 10.04 -1.76
C THR A 234 -37.59 11.12 -2.70
N LYS A 235 -37.87 10.78 -3.96
CA LYS A 235 -38.19 11.73 -5.05
C LYS A 235 -37.14 12.84 -5.22
N ARG A 236 -35.92 12.62 -4.70
CA ARG A 236 -34.82 13.59 -4.75
C ARG A 236 -34.12 13.52 -6.10
N ILE A 237 -33.77 14.68 -6.65
CA ILE A 237 -32.92 14.79 -7.84
C ILE A 237 -31.55 15.33 -7.43
N TYR A 238 -30.51 14.52 -7.62
CA TYR A 238 -29.14 14.96 -7.50
C TYR A 238 -28.72 15.66 -8.77
N LYS A 239 -28.19 16.88 -8.64
CA LYS A 239 -27.53 17.61 -9.72
C LYS A 239 -26.02 17.48 -9.53
N ILE A 240 -25.38 16.90 -10.52
CA ILE A 240 -23.94 16.59 -10.53
C ILE A 240 -23.35 17.18 -11.82
N ALA A 241 -22.08 17.55 -11.82
CA ALA A 241 -21.37 17.99 -13.02
C ALA A 241 -19.94 17.44 -13.03
N ALA A 242 -19.45 17.14 -14.23
CA ALA A 242 -18.10 16.66 -14.48
C ALA A 242 -17.20 17.77 -15.04
N ASP A 243 -15.89 17.54 -15.07
CA ASP A 243 -14.95 18.51 -15.66
C ASP A 243 -14.99 18.48 -17.21
N SER A 244 -15.59 17.43 -17.81
CA SER A 244 -15.73 17.30 -19.26
C SER A 244 -16.99 16.53 -19.69
N ALA A 245 -17.42 16.73 -20.94
CA ALA A 245 -18.51 15.96 -21.56
C ALA A 245 -18.22 14.44 -21.59
N LYS A 246 -16.96 14.05 -21.87
CA LYS A 246 -16.53 12.64 -21.88
C LYS A 246 -16.66 12.01 -20.50
N GLU A 247 -16.24 12.73 -19.46
CA GLU A 247 -16.36 12.24 -18.08
C GLU A 247 -17.82 12.12 -17.65
N ARG A 248 -18.66 13.15 -17.92
CA ARG A 248 -20.10 13.10 -17.68
C ARG A 248 -20.73 11.87 -18.34
N ASP A 249 -20.47 11.68 -19.63
CA ASP A 249 -21.08 10.59 -20.41
C ASP A 249 -20.64 9.22 -19.88
N SER A 250 -19.37 9.08 -19.48
CA SER A 250 -18.87 7.87 -18.83
C SER A 250 -19.52 7.60 -17.47
N TRP A 251 -19.81 8.62 -16.67
CA TRP A 251 -20.54 8.46 -15.41
C TRP A 251 -22.01 8.10 -15.64
N ILE A 252 -22.67 8.67 -16.65
CA ILE A 252 -24.05 8.35 -17.00
C ILE A 252 -24.17 6.87 -17.36
N VAL A 253 -23.34 6.40 -18.31
CA VAL A 253 -23.35 5.00 -18.77
C VAL A 253 -23.19 4.05 -17.60
N ILE A 254 -22.16 4.23 -16.76
CA ILE A 254 -21.91 3.27 -15.69
C ILE A 254 -22.98 3.29 -14.59
N ILE A 255 -23.61 4.44 -14.31
CA ILE A 255 -24.71 4.51 -13.35
C ILE A 255 -25.95 3.81 -13.93
N GLN A 256 -26.26 4.04 -15.22
CA GLN A 256 -27.40 3.40 -15.91
C GLN A 256 -27.24 1.88 -15.99
N ASP A 257 -26.09 1.41 -16.49
CA ASP A 257 -25.79 -0.02 -16.62
C ASP A 257 -25.95 -0.76 -15.29
N ASN A 258 -25.62 -0.11 -14.18
CA ASN A 258 -25.68 -0.72 -12.85
C ASN A 258 -26.94 -0.38 -12.05
N SER A 259 -27.83 0.49 -12.56
CA SER A 259 -29.17 0.69 -12.01
C SER A 259 -30.21 -0.21 -12.67
N GLU A 260 -30.06 -0.51 -13.97
CA GLU A 260 -31.03 -1.31 -14.75
C GLU A 260 -30.84 -2.83 -14.55
N ASN A 261 -29.62 -3.29 -14.24
CA ASN A 261 -29.31 -4.70 -14.00
C ASN A 261 -29.92 -5.29 -12.71
N LEU A 262 -30.73 -4.53 -11.97
CA LEU A 262 -31.39 -4.95 -10.73
C LEU A 262 -32.88 -5.26 -10.92
N GLU A 263 -33.44 -5.04 -12.11
CA GLU A 263 -34.83 -5.37 -12.47
C GLU A 263 -34.97 -6.71 -13.23
N LYS A 264 -33.89 -7.50 -13.36
CA LYS A 264 -33.87 -8.82 -14.00
C LYS A 264 -33.41 -9.90 -13.02
#